data_AF-A0A2P6RJK0-F1
#
_entry.id   AF-A0A2P6RJK0-F1
#
_cell.length_a   1.000
_cell.length_b   1.000
_cell.length_c   1.000
_cell.angle_alpha   90.00
_cell.angle_beta   90.00
_cell.angle_gamma   90.00
#
_symmetry.space_group_name_H-M   'P 1'
#
loop_
_entity.id
_entity.type
_entity.pdbx_description
1 polymer ?
#
loop_
_entity_poly.entity_id
_entity_poly.type
_entity_poly.pdbx_seq_one_letter_code
_entity_poly.pdbx_strand_id
1 'polypeptide(L)'
;MKKKTTLFDFSLLLLTAAFFFASTLSSSSHIISHGSLTDAEALYIKQRQLLYYRDESGDRGEIVKVDPSLVFENKRLRNAYIALQAWKEAILSDPFNLTGDWVGSNVCSYTGVFCAPAPDNSSIRTVAGIDLNHGDIAGYLPEELGLLTDLALFHINSNRFCGTVPHKFRNLKLLFELDISNNRFAVRGDCAQGAV
;
A
#
# COMPACT_ATOMS: atom_id res chain seq x y z
N MET A 1 -50.17 70.49 -38.09
CA MET A 1 -50.84 69.98 -36.88
C MET A 1 -49.78 69.46 -35.92
N LYS A 2 -49.80 70.00 -34.68
CA LYS A 2 -49.11 69.65 -33.41
C LYS A 2 -47.61 69.24 -33.38
N LYS A 3 -46.93 69.83 -32.38
CA LYS A 3 -45.49 70.02 -32.13
C LYS A 3 -44.96 69.07 -31.04
N LYS A 4 -43.64 68.77 -31.11
CA LYS A 4 -42.63 68.68 -29.99
C LYS A 4 -42.84 67.52 -28.97
N THR A 5 -41.89 66.99 -28.19
CA THR A 5 -40.48 67.28 -27.82
C THR A 5 -39.92 66.06 -27.08
N THR A 6 -38.58 65.97 -27.05
CA THR A 6 -37.70 65.20 -26.14
C THR A 6 -38.04 65.36 -24.64
N LEU A 7 -37.67 64.39 -23.79
CA LEU A 7 -36.99 64.67 -22.50
C LEU A 7 -36.37 63.42 -21.87
N PHE A 8 -35.09 63.58 -21.53
CA PHE A 8 -34.27 62.78 -20.64
C PHE A 8 -34.49 63.32 -19.21
N ASP A 9 -34.21 62.49 -18.20
CA ASP A 9 -33.57 62.83 -16.92
C ASP A 9 -34.33 62.64 -15.57
N PHE A 10 -33.51 62.29 -14.56
CA PHE A 10 -33.65 62.29 -13.09
C PHE A 10 -34.57 61.31 -12.35
N SER A 11 -33.97 60.29 -11.72
CA SER A 11 -34.00 60.13 -10.24
C SER A 11 -33.16 58.94 -9.77
N LEU A 12 -31.88 59.21 -9.53
CA LEU A 12 -31.07 58.49 -8.56
C LEU A 12 -31.44 59.02 -7.15
N LEU A 13 -31.39 58.13 -6.15
CA LEU A 13 -31.51 58.38 -4.70
C LEU A 13 -32.92 58.52 -4.13
N LEU A 14 -33.45 57.42 -3.59
CA LEU A 14 -33.99 57.40 -2.23
C LEU A 14 -34.04 55.96 -1.69
N LEU A 15 -33.29 55.76 -0.59
CA LEU A 15 -33.47 54.73 0.44
C LEU A 15 -32.97 53.30 0.16
N THR A 16 -31.66 53.13 0.33
CA THR A 16 -31.13 52.06 1.16
C THR A 16 -31.80 52.05 2.55
N ALA A 17 -31.99 50.86 3.10
CA ALA A 17 -32.34 50.52 4.49
C ALA A 17 -33.82 50.22 4.80
N ALA A 18 -34.20 48.95 4.59
CA ALA A 18 -35.01 48.23 5.57
C ALA A 18 -34.49 46.79 5.65
N PHE A 19 -33.81 46.52 6.76
CA PHE A 19 -33.18 45.26 7.14
C PHE A 19 -34.25 44.30 7.70
N PHE A 20 -33.98 43.00 7.57
CA PHE A 20 -34.61 41.85 8.24
C PHE A 20 -36.02 41.41 7.79
N PHE A 21 -36.07 40.35 6.96
CA PHE A 21 -36.71 39.10 7.39
C PHE A 21 -36.03 37.93 6.68
N ALA A 22 -35.43 37.04 7.48
CA ALA A 22 -34.86 35.79 7.03
C ALA A 22 -35.97 34.76 6.82
N SER A 23 -35.92 34.03 5.70
CA SER A 23 -36.20 32.59 5.67
C SER A 23 -35.70 31.99 4.36
N THR A 24 -34.65 31.19 4.49
CA THR A 24 -34.02 30.39 3.45
C THR A 24 -34.99 29.32 2.94
N LEU A 25 -35.24 29.26 1.63
CA LEU A 25 -35.82 28.06 1.01
C LEU A 25 -34.71 27.00 0.92
N SER A 26 -34.78 26.02 1.81
CA SER A 26 -33.91 24.85 1.84
C SER A 26 -34.07 24.06 0.54
N SER A 27 -32.97 23.88 -0.19
CA SER A 27 -32.90 22.86 -1.24
C SER A 27 -32.86 21.50 -0.54
N SER A 28 -33.88 20.67 -0.77
CA SER A 28 -33.90 19.30 -0.23
C SER A 28 -32.80 18.47 -0.89
N SER A 29 -31.63 18.43 -0.26
CA SER A 29 -30.63 17.40 -0.53
C SER A 29 -31.20 16.06 -0.08
N HIS A 30 -31.54 15.18 -1.03
CA HIS A 30 -31.78 13.78 -0.71
C HIS A 30 -30.49 13.19 -0.13
N ILE A 31 -30.43 13.08 1.20
CA ILE A 31 -29.40 12.32 1.88
C ILE A 31 -29.70 10.85 1.62
N ILE A 32 -28.98 10.25 0.68
CA ILE A 32 -28.89 8.80 0.59
C ILE A 32 -28.09 8.38 1.84
N SER A 33 -28.79 7.87 2.84
CA SER A 33 -28.17 7.21 3.98
C SER A 33 -27.52 5.93 3.44
N HIS A 34 -26.21 5.98 3.16
CA HIS A 34 -25.44 4.76 3.03
C HIS A 34 -25.52 4.06 4.38
N GLY A 35 -26.07 2.85 4.39
CA GLY A 35 -26.15 2.03 5.59
C GLY A 35 -24.79 1.89 6.27
N SER A 36 -24.81 1.59 7.57
CA SER A 36 -23.58 1.27 8.32
C SER A 36 -22.76 0.25 7.56
N LEU A 37 -21.46 0.52 7.41
CA LEU A 37 -20.55 -0.46 6.83
C LEU A 37 -20.62 -1.77 7.61
N THR A 38 -20.55 -2.88 6.87
CA THR A 38 -20.25 -4.17 7.49
C THR A 38 -18.82 -4.17 8.01
N ASP A 39 -18.51 -5.02 8.99
CA ASP A 39 -17.14 -5.12 9.54
C ASP A 39 -16.12 -5.49 8.45
N ALA A 40 -16.52 -6.27 7.44
CA ALA A 40 -15.69 -6.62 6.30
C ALA A 40 -15.43 -5.41 5.39
N GLU A 41 -16.45 -4.60 5.09
CA GLU A 41 -16.27 -3.36 4.32
C GLU A 41 -15.47 -2.33 5.12
N ALA A 42 -15.70 -2.23 6.43
CA ALA A 42 -14.98 -1.31 7.31
C ALA A 42 -13.50 -1.74 7.41
N LEU A 43 -13.22 -3.04 7.47
CA LEU A 43 -11.87 -3.60 7.41
C LEU A 43 -11.23 -3.32 6.05
N TYR A 44 -11.96 -3.53 4.95
CA TYR A 44 -11.47 -3.26 3.61
C TYR A 44 -11.16 -1.77 3.39
N ILE A 45 -12.03 -0.87 3.87
CA ILE A 45 -11.80 0.58 3.83
C ILE A 45 -10.63 0.95 4.74
N LYS A 46 -10.54 0.39 5.95
CA LYS A 46 -9.41 0.61 6.85
C LYS A 46 -8.10 0.12 6.25
N GLN A 47 -8.08 -1.03 5.58
CA GLN A 47 -6.92 -1.56 4.86
C GLN A 47 -6.55 -0.63 3.70
N ARG A 48 -7.52 -0.14 2.92
CA ARG A 48 -7.30 0.89 1.88
C ARG A 48 -6.80 2.23 2.43
N GLN A 49 -7.23 2.64 3.61
CA GLN A 49 -6.79 3.88 4.25
C GLN A 49 -5.43 3.73 4.94
N LEU A 50 -5.09 2.56 5.45
CA LEU A 50 -3.75 2.23 5.95
C LEU A 50 -2.72 2.24 4.81
N LEU A 51 -3.12 1.87 3.58
CA LEU A 51 -2.27 2.10 2.40
C LEU A 51 -1.91 3.58 2.20
N TYR A 52 -2.62 4.54 2.80
CA TYR A 52 -2.37 5.98 2.64
C TYR A 52 -1.50 6.60 3.75
N TYR A 53 -1.38 5.97 4.93
CA TYR A 53 -0.56 6.50 6.03
C TYR A 53 0.87 5.97 5.92
N ARG A 54 1.71 6.79 5.29
CA ARG A 54 3.17 6.64 5.25
C ARG A 54 3.76 7.56 6.32
N ASP A 55 4.57 7.03 7.24
CA ASP A 55 5.29 7.90 8.18
C ASP A 55 6.39 8.73 7.46
N GLU A 56 7.06 9.64 8.17
CA GLU A 56 8.13 10.48 7.57
C GLU A 56 9.25 9.68 6.90
N SER A 57 9.37 8.38 7.21
CA SER A 57 10.39 7.46 6.70
C SER A 57 9.90 6.51 5.62
N GLY A 58 8.59 6.48 5.29
CA GLY A 58 8.07 5.49 4.36
C GLY A 58 7.42 4.27 5.01
N ASP A 59 7.48 4.13 6.34
CA ASP A 59 7.06 2.93 7.07
C ASP A 59 5.54 2.87 7.17
N ARG A 60 5.01 1.68 6.88
CA ARG A 60 3.57 1.36 6.95
C ARG A 60 3.17 0.72 8.28
N GLY A 61 4.12 0.46 9.19
CA GLY A 61 3.83 0.02 10.56
C GLY A 61 2.98 -1.25 10.63
N GLU A 62 3.16 -2.18 9.68
CA GLU A 62 2.35 -3.38 9.55
C GLU A 62 2.74 -4.38 10.65
N ILE A 63 1.99 -4.38 11.76
CA ILE A 63 2.22 -5.32 12.87
C ILE A 63 1.70 -6.71 12.46
N VAL A 64 2.57 -7.54 11.90
CA VAL A 64 2.27 -8.95 11.61
C VAL A 64 2.13 -9.73 12.93
N LYS A 65 0.92 -10.21 13.21
CA LYS A 65 0.66 -11.11 14.35
C LYS A 65 1.05 -12.53 13.96
N VAL A 66 2.03 -13.09 14.65
CA VAL A 66 2.43 -14.50 14.49
C VAL A 66 1.51 -15.38 15.33
N ASP A 67 0.90 -16.38 14.72
CA ASP A 67 0.12 -17.41 15.42
C ASP A 67 1.01 -18.12 16.46
N PRO A 68 0.65 -18.10 17.76
CA PRO A 68 1.42 -18.76 18.82
C PRO A 68 1.60 -20.27 18.65
N SER A 69 0.76 -20.93 17.84
CA SER A 69 0.85 -22.37 17.57
C SER A 69 1.97 -22.75 16.59
N LEU A 70 2.51 -21.78 15.84
CA LEU A 70 3.57 -22.02 14.87
C LEU A 70 4.93 -22.19 15.55
N VAL A 71 5.55 -23.34 15.29
CA VAL A 71 6.90 -23.67 15.76
C VAL A 71 7.88 -23.50 14.60
N PHE A 72 8.93 -22.72 14.83
CA PHE A 72 10.00 -22.45 13.87
C PHE A 72 11.29 -23.13 14.32
N GLU A 73 12.09 -23.61 13.36
CA GLU A 73 13.38 -24.25 13.65
C GLU A 73 14.34 -23.31 14.39
N ASN A 74 14.29 -22.01 14.06
CA ASN A 74 15.11 -20.98 14.68
C ASN A 74 14.51 -19.58 14.48
N LYS A 75 15.07 -18.58 15.16
CA LYS A 75 14.60 -17.18 15.11
C LYS A 75 14.73 -16.55 13.72
N ARG A 76 15.67 -16.98 12.88
CA ARG A 76 15.85 -16.43 11.51
C ARG A 76 14.68 -16.85 10.62
N LEU A 77 14.28 -18.12 10.68
CA LEU A 77 13.08 -18.57 9.96
C LEU A 77 11.79 -17.95 10.51
N ARG A 78 11.71 -17.70 11.82
CA ARG A 78 10.59 -16.92 12.39
C ARG A 78 10.54 -15.49 11.84
N ASN A 79 11.68 -14.82 11.75
CA ASN A 79 11.78 -13.47 11.17
C ASN A 79 11.43 -13.48 9.68
N ALA A 80 11.91 -14.50 8.94
CA ALA A 80 11.59 -14.67 7.54
C ALA A 80 10.10 -14.92 7.31
N TYR A 81 9.45 -15.71 8.16
CA TYR A 81 8.00 -15.86 8.14
C TYR A 81 7.29 -14.52 8.28
N ILE A 82 7.69 -13.69 9.27
CA ILE A 82 7.08 -12.36 9.45
C ILE A 82 7.24 -11.49 8.20
N ALA A 83 8.45 -11.44 7.63
CA ALA A 83 8.74 -10.69 6.41
C ALA A 83 7.89 -11.16 5.21
N LEU A 84 7.79 -12.47 5.01
CA LEU A 84 7.10 -13.06 3.88
C LEU A 84 5.57 -12.97 4.03
N GLN A 85 5.03 -13.04 5.25
CA GLN A 85 3.60 -12.80 5.49
C GLN A 85 3.24 -11.34 5.29
N ALA A 86 4.06 -10.38 5.77
CA ALA A 86 3.87 -8.96 5.43
C ALA A 86 3.90 -8.73 3.91
N TRP A 87 4.84 -9.39 3.21
CA TRP A 87 4.92 -9.24 1.76
C TRP A 87 3.73 -9.88 1.05
N LYS A 88 3.24 -11.02 1.53
CA LYS A 88 2.00 -11.63 1.04
C LYS A 88 0.79 -10.71 1.23
N GLU A 89 0.68 -10.01 2.35
CA GLU A 89 -0.36 -8.99 2.58
C GLU A 89 -0.22 -7.78 1.64
N ALA A 90 1.01 -7.43 1.26
CA ALA A 90 1.32 -6.37 0.30
C ALA A 90 1.11 -6.74 -1.18
N ILE A 91 0.88 -8.03 -1.49
CA ILE A 91 0.59 -8.52 -2.84
C ILE A 91 -0.90 -8.32 -3.14
N LEU A 92 -1.17 -7.59 -4.22
CA LEU A 92 -2.52 -7.25 -4.69
C LEU A 92 -3.01 -8.16 -5.82
N SER A 93 -2.09 -8.77 -6.58
CA SER A 93 -2.41 -9.70 -7.67
C SER A 93 -1.27 -10.70 -7.85
N ASP A 94 -1.60 -11.99 -7.85
CA ASP A 94 -0.68 -13.11 -8.08
C ASP A 94 -1.34 -14.08 -9.10
N PRO A 95 -1.25 -13.78 -10.40
CA PRO A 95 -2.02 -14.49 -11.43
C PRO A 95 -1.65 -15.97 -11.58
N PHE A 96 -0.44 -16.35 -11.16
CA PHE A 96 0.04 -17.74 -11.22
C PHE A 96 -0.01 -18.44 -9.85
N ASN A 97 -0.52 -17.78 -8.81
CA ASN A 97 -0.63 -18.30 -7.45
C ASN A 97 0.73 -18.80 -6.91
N LEU A 98 1.82 -18.07 -7.22
CA LEU A 98 3.17 -18.42 -6.78
C LEU A 98 3.33 -18.32 -5.27
N THR A 99 2.59 -17.42 -4.62
CA THR A 99 2.65 -17.21 -3.16
C THR A 99 1.57 -17.99 -2.41
N GLY A 100 0.81 -18.83 -3.11
CA GLY A 100 -0.28 -19.61 -2.53
C GLY A 100 0.17 -20.53 -1.41
N ASP A 101 1.36 -21.13 -1.54
CA ASP A 101 1.95 -22.07 -0.58
C ASP A 101 2.70 -21.39 0.58
N TRP A 102 2.73 -20.05 0.64
CA TRP A 102 3.33 -19.30 1.74
C TRP A 102 2.43 -19.33 2.99
N VAL A 103 2.30 -20.51 3.59
CA VAL A 103 1.45 -20.80 4.76
C VAL A 103 2.19 -21.77 5.69
N GLY A 104 2.08 -21.56 7.01
CA GLY A 104 2.69 -22.42 8.02
C GLY A 104 4.18 -22.11 8.26
N SER A 105 4.79 -22.79 9.21
CA SER A 105 6.13 -22.43 9.71
C SER A 105 7.31 -22.95 8.86
N ASN A 106 7.05 -23.82 7.88
CA ASN A 106 8.08 -24.35 6.98
C ASN A 106 8.40 -23.34 5.85
N VAL A 107 9.01 -22.21 6.23
CA VAL A 107 9.34 -21.11 5.29
C VAL A 107 10.17 -21.59 4.10
N CYS A 108 11.02 -22.58 4.30
CA CYS A 108 11.90 -23.06 3.24
C CYS A 108 11.22 -23.97 2.22
N SER A 109 9.94 -24.34 2.42
CA SER A 109 9.15 -25.03 1.40
C SER A 109 8.33 -24.08 0.54
N TYR A 110 8.38 -22.78 0.81
CA TYR A 110 7.64 -21.77 0.05
C TYR A 110 8.21 -21.65 -1.37
N THR A 111 7.32 -21.54 -2.36
CA THR A 111 7.71 -21.30 -3.74
C THR A 111 8.50 -20.01 -3.85
N GLY A 112 9.64 -20.08 -4.55
CA GLY A 112 10.56 -18.96 -4.74
C GLY A 112 11.45 -18.62 -3.54
N VAL A 113 11.36 -19.35 -2.41
CA VAL A 113 12.19 -19.13 -1.22
C VAL A 113 13.28 -20.19 -1.12
N PHE A 114 14.54 -19.76 -1.10
CA PHE A 114 15.70 -20.63 -1.05
C PHE A 114 16.44 -20.46 0.27
N CYS A 115 16.60 -21.55 1.00
CA CYS A 115 17.34 -21.57 2.26
C CYS A 115 18.72 -22.20 2.10
N ALA A 116 19.68 -21.71 2.88
CA ALA A 116 21.03 -22.25 2.96
C ALA A 116 21.53 -22.25 4.41
N PRO A 117 22.62 -22.97 4.74
CA PRO A 117 23.31 -22.82 6.01
C PRO A 117 23.67 -21.35 6.28
N ALA A 118 23.46 -20.89 7.50
CA ALA A 118 23.78 -19.53 7.90
C ALA A 118 25.30 -19.27 7.83
N PRO A 119 25.76 -18.10 7.36
CA PRO A 119 27.19 -17.80 7.21
C PRO A 119 27.99 -17.85 8.52
N ASP A 120 27.37 -17.47 9.63
CA ASP A 120 27.97 -17.45 10.96
C ASP A 120 27.76 -18.75 11.75
N ASN A 121 26.84 -19.62 11.32
CA ASN A 121 26.60 -20.92 11.93
C ASN A 121 26.01 -21.92 10.94
N SER A 122 26.84 -22.80 10.39
CA SER A 122 26.43 -23.78 9.38
C SER A 122 25.44 -24.84 9.90
N SER A 123 25.22 -24.95 11.21
CA SER A 123 24.27 -25.91 11.81
C SER A 123 22.83 -25.41 11.79
N ILE A 124 22.58 -24.14 11.46
CA ILE A 124 21.23 -23.60 11.28
C ILE A 124 21.05 -23.14 9.84
N ARG A 125 19.82 -23.25 9.33
CA ARG A 125 19.44 -22.72 8.02
C ARG A 125 18.73 -21.39 8.15
N THR A 126 18.91 -20.55 7.14
CA THR A 126 18.30 -19.22 6.99
C THR A 126 17.80 -19.05 5.56
N VAL A 127 16.98 -18.03 5.30
CA VAL A 127 16.59 -17.67 3.93
C VAL A 127 17.76 -16.92 3.29
N ALA A 128 18.33 -17.50 2.24
CA ALA A 128 19.50 -16.98 1.55
C ALA A 128 19.16 -16.41 0.17
N GLY A 129 18.04 -16.81 -0.43
CA GLY A 129 17.61 -16.31 -1.73
C GLY A 129 16.10 -16.24 -1.84
N ILE A 130 15.63 -15.26 -2.60
CA ILE A 130 14.26 -15.17 -3.11
C ILE A 130 14.34 -15.01 -4.62
N ASP A 131 13.62 -15.86 -5.35
CA ASP A 131 13.44 -15.77 -6.79
C ASP A 131 11.95 -15.92 -7.15
N LEU A 132 11.34 -14.82 -7.57
CA LEU A 132 9.98 -14.74 -8.10
C LEU A 132 9.97 -14.12 -9.50
N ASN A 133 11.05 -14.33 -10.26
CA ASN A 133 11.18 -13.85 -11.63
C ASN A 133 9.99 -14.29 -12.49
N HIS A 134 9.52 -13.39 -13.36
CA HIS A 134 8.42 -13.64 -14.32
C HIS A 134 7.07 -14.04 -13.69
N GLY A 135 6.80 -13.61 -12.46
CA GLY A 135 5.55 -13.93 -11.76
C GLY A 135 4.34 -13.07 -12.12
N ASP A 136 4.53 -11.95 -12.84
CA ASP A 136 3.49 -10.93 -13.08
C ASP A 136 2.75 -10.48 -11.79
N ILE A 137 3.43 -10.58 -10.65
CA ILE A 137 2.88 -10.25 -9.32
C ILE A 137 2.77 -8.73 -9.20
N ALA A 138 1.59 -8.22 -8.83
CA ALA A 138 1.39 -6.82 -8.50
C ALA A 138 1.32 -6.62 -6.99
N GLY A 139 1.97 -5.57 -6.49
CA GLY A 139 2.03 -5.26 -5.06
C GLY A 139 3.10 -4.23 -4.77
N TYR A 140 3.49 -4.09 -3.50
CA TYR A 140 4.64 -3.30 -3.08
C TYR A 140 5.60 -4.15 -2.23
N LEU A 141 6.81 -3.63 -2.02
CA LEU A 141 7.75 -4.21 -1.08
C LEU A 141 7.52 -3.59 0.31
N PRO A 142 7.14 -4.35 1.34
CA PRO A 142 6.99 -3.83 2.70
C PRO A 142 8.34 -3.70 3.41
N GLU A 143 8.39 -2.88 4.47
CA GLU A 143 9.62 -2.62 5.24
C GLU A 143 10.09 -3.85 6.03
N GLU A 144 9.18 -4.77 6.36
CA GLU A 144 9.41 -6.03 7.07
C GLU A 144 10.36 -6.97 6.30
N LEU A 145 10.50 -6.81 4.96
CA LEU A 145 11.52 -7.52 4.18
C LEU A 145 12.94 -7.25 4.69
N GLY A 146 13.17 -6.12 5.37
CA GLY A 146 14.44 -5.82 6.04
C GLY A 146 14.79 -6.74 7.23
N LEU A 147 13.90 -7.66 7.62
CA LEU A 147 14.17 -8.71 8.61
C LEU A 147 14.98 -9.89 8.03
N LEU A 148 15.09 -10.00 6.71
CA LEU A 148 15.81 -11.06 6.00
C LEU A 148 17.33 -10.79 5.96
N THR A 149 17.97 -10.58 7.12
CA THR A 149 19.35 -10.08 7.21
C THR A 149 20.41 -10.97 6.56
N ASP A 150 20.10 -12.25 6.33
CA ASP A 150 21.00 -13.22 5.71
C ASP A 150 20.74 -13.44 4.21
N LEU A 151 19.83 -12.66 3.63
CA LEU A 151 19.50 -12.75 2.21
C LEU A 151 20.69 -12.32 1.37
N ALA A 152 21.06 -13.16 0.41
CA ALA A 152 22.14 -12.92 -0.55
C ALA A 152 21.61 -12.62 -1.97
N LEU A 153 20.48 -13.23 -2.36
CA LEU A 153 19.89 -13.05 -3.69
C LEU A 153 18.44 -12.58 -3.55
N PHE A 154 18.07 -11.52 -4.27
CA PHE A 154 16.69 -11.05 -4.36
C PHE A 154 16.33 -10.74 -5.82
N HIS A 155 15.67 -11.71 -6.48
CA HIS A 155 15.26 -11.62 -7.87
C HIS A 155 13.75 -11.58 -7.97
N ILE A 156 13.24 -10.46 -8.46
CA ILE A 156 11.81 -10.23 -8.70
C ILE A 156 11.59 -9.61 -10.07
N ASN A 157 12.46 -9.93 -11.03
CA ASN A 157 12.39 -9.36 -12.36
C ASN A 157 11.04 -9.68 -13.03
N SER A 158 10.60 -8.83 -13.95
CA SER A 158 9.38 -9.07 -14.73
C SER A 158 8.14 -9.32 -13.86
N ASN A 159 7.91 -8.40 -12.93
CA ASN A 159 6.73 -8.33 -12.08
C ASN A 159 6.09 -6.93 -12.20
N ARG A 160 5.03 -6.69 -11.44
CA ARG A 160 4.30 -5.41 -11.38
C ARG A 160 4.45 -4.76 -9.99
N PHE A 161 5.58 -4.96 -9.31
CA PHE A 161 5.83 -4.28 -8.03
C PHE A 161 6.00 -2.78 -8.24
N CYS A 162 5.38 -1.99 -7.37
CA CYS A 162 5.35 -0.53 -7.42
C CYS A 162 5.84 0.09 -6.11
N GLY A 163 5.96 1.42 -6.11
CA GLY A 163 6.42 2.18 -4.96
C GLY A 163 7.93 2.38 -4.93
N THR A 164 8.47 2.58 -3.74
CA THR A 164 9.91 2.77 -3.50
C THR A 164 10.52 1.49 -2.95
N VAL A 165 11.82 1.29 -3.16
CA VAL A 165 12.56 0.25 -2.44
C VAL A 165 12.56 0.57 -0.94
N PRO A 166 12.24 -0.38 -0.04
CA PRO A 166 12.12 -0.11 1.39
C PRO A 166 13.45 0.35 2.00
N HIS A 167 13.42 1.34 2.88
CA HIS A 167 14.65 1.87 3.48
C HIS A 167 15.32 0.85 4.42
N LYS A 168 14.56 -0.09 4.99
CA LYS A 168 15.09 -1.20 5.79
C LYS A 168 15.87 -2.22 4.95
N PHE A 169 15.90 -2.12 3.61
CA PHE A 169 16.86 -2.89 2.80
C PHE A 169 18.31 -2.58 3.17
N ARG A 170 18.59 -1.43 3.81
CA ARG A 170 19.89 -1.14 4.42
C ARG A 170 20.37 -2.20 5.43
N ASN A 171 19.46 -3.02 5.96
CA ASN A 171 19.77 -4.08 6.92
C ASN A 171 20.21 -5.39 6.24
N LEU A 172 20.01 -5.53 4.92
CA LEU A 172 20.38 -6.71 4.13
C LEU A 172 21.88 -6.67 3.81
N LYS A 173 22.73 -6.79 4.85
CA LYS A 173 24.18 -6.61 4.73
C LYS A 173 24.89 -7.68 3.91
N LEU A 174 24.23 -8.82 3.70
CA LEU A 174 24.74 -9.94 2.92
C LEU A 174 24.19 -9.97 1.49
N LEU A 175 23.32 -9.02 1.12
CA LEU A 175 22.73 -8.96 -0.21
C LEU A 175 23.82 -8.75 -1.26
N PHE A 176 23.94 -9.70 -2.16
CA PHE A 176 24.95 -9.77 -3.20
C PHE A 176 24.36 -9.45 -4.57
N GLU A 177 23.16 -9.98 -4.86
CA GLU A 177 22.46 -9.75 -6.11
C GLU A 177 21.05 -9.20 -5.84
N LEU A 178 20.72 -8.09 -6.49
CA LEU A 178 19.42 -7.44 -6.42
C LEU A 178 18.94 -7.18 -7.84
N ASP A 179 18.01 -8.02 -8.32
CA ASP A 179 17.35 -7.83 -9.61
C ASP A 179 15.89 -7.44 -9.40
N ILE A 180 15.63 -6.15 -9.56
CA ILE A 180 14.30 -5.54 -9.53
C ILE A 180 13.88 -5.01 -10.90
N SER A 181 14.57 -5.44 -11.97
CA SER A 181 14.33 -4.97 -13.33
C SER A 181 12.92 -5.33 -13.81
N ASN A 182 12.42 -4.59 -14.80
CA ASN A 182 11.08 -4.80 -15.37
C ASN A 182 9.97 -4.84 -14.28
N ASN A 183 9.91 -3.77 -13.48
CA ASN A 183 8.90 -3.49 -12.48
C ASN A 183 8.43 -2.02 -12.59
N ARG A 184 7.56 -1.56 -11.69
CA ARG A 184 6.95 -0.22 -11.68
C ARG A 184 7.45 0.65 -10.50
N PHE A 185 8.71 0.47 -10.08
CA PHE A 185 9.30 1.25 -9.00
C PHE A 185 9.48 2.73 -9.40
N ALA A 186 9.13 3.65 -8.50
CA ALA A 186 9.24 5.09 -8.71
C ALA A 186 9.52 5.84 -7.39
N VAL A 187 10.31 6.91 -7.45
CA VAL A 187 10.75 7.71 -6.29
C VAL A 187 9.56 8.35 -5.52
N ARG A 188 8.44 8.60 -6.20
CA ARG A 188 7.15 9.05 -5.63
C ARG A 188 6.01 8.09 -5.99
N GLY A 189 6.25 6.79 -5.91
CA GLY A 189 5.29 5.78 -6.37
C GLY A 189 4.20 5.50 -5.34
N ASP A 190 3.00 5.99 -5.59
CA ASP A 190 1.78 5.36 -5.08
C ASP A 190 1.44 4.17 -5.99
N CYS A 191 1.18 3.02 -5.39
CA CYS A 191 0.73 1.81 -6.11
C CYS A 191 -0.66 1.95 -6.75
N ALA A 192 -1.33 3.10 -6.56
CA ALA A 192 -2.68 3.37 -7.04
C ALA A 192 -2.78 3.72 -8.54
N GLN A 193 -1.66 3.95 -9.25
CA GLN A 193 -1.67 4.46 -10.63
C GLN A 193 -1.28 3.43 -11.71
N GLY A 194 -1.19 2.15 -11.36
CA GLY A 194 -0.70 1.10 -12.28
C GLY A 194 -1.75 0.14 -12.87
N ALA A 195 -3.04 0.29 -12.53
CA ALA A 195 -4.12 -0.55 -13.04
C ALA A 195 -4.83 0.10 -14.24
N VAL A 196 -4.15 0.13 -15.38
CA VAL A 196 -4.78 0.34 -16.69
C VAL A 196 -4.28 -0.74 -17.63
#